data_AF-A0A8C2XBD9-F1
#
_entry.id   AF-A0A8C2XBD9-F1
#
_cell.length_a   1.000
_cell.length_b   1.000
_cell.length_c   1.000
_cell.angle_alpha   90.00
_cell.angle_beta   90.00
_cell.angle_gamma   90.00
#
_symmetry.space_group_name_H-M   'P 1'
#
loop_
_entity.id
_entity.type
_entity.pdbx_description
1 polymer ?
#
loop_
_entity_poly.entity_id
_entity_poly.type
_entity_poly.pdbx_seq_one_letter_code
_entity_poly.pdbx_strand_id
1 'polypeptide(L)'
;PSPTQWRRAAWLLSAQVLPSACGCNGGFYERTINDLCAAKFKFDMGGLDRGLWCSWPDTTEIYEELTNCTYQLALKVDCFWPNQIVDRFFVQIHRIYFHDCALTGRLLHDPPIGILAPFIAVPVLVTLLVTALVVWRSKRTEGVL
;
A
#
# COMPACT_ATOMS: atom_id res chain seq x y z
N PRO A 1 -16.88 48.83 37.83
CA PRO A 1 -16.59 47.49 37.25
C PRO A 1 -15.67 47.63 36.02
N SER A 2 -14.47 47.04 36.10
CA SER A 2 -13.31 47.26 35.21
C SER A 2 -13.35 46.41 33.92
N PRO A 3 -12.68 46.86 32.83
CA PRO A 3 -12.74 46.24 31.49
C PRO A 3 -12.11 44.84 31.38
N THR A 4 -11.59 44.30 32.48
CA THR A 4 -10.93 42.98 32.55
C THR A 4 -11.91 41.81 32.72
N GLN A 5 -13.21 42.07 32.94
CA GLN A 5 -14.23 41.02 33.06
C GLN A 5 -14.62 40.43 31.70
N TRP A 6 -14.63 41.24 30.63
CA TRP A 6 -14.97 40.81 29.27
C TRP A 6 -13.92 39.87 28.65
N ARG A 7 -12.65 40.00 29.04
CA ARG A 7 -11.56 39.13 28.57
C ARG A 7 -11.67 37.68 29.08
N ARG A 8 -12.36 37.43 30.19
CA ARG A 8 -12.54 36.06 30.74
C ARG A 8 -13.76 35.36 30.16
N ALA A 9 -14.79 36.11 29.73
CA ALA A 9 -15.96 35.54 29.06
C ALA A 9 -15.64 35.05 27.63
N ALA A 10 -14.64 35.66 26.97
CA ALA A 10 -14.22 35.27 25.62
C ALA A 10 -13.52 33.91 25.53
N TRP A 11 -13.05 33.34 26.65
CA TRP A 11 -12.41 32.02 26.68
C TRP A 11 -13.38 30.85 26.88
N LEU A 12 -14.67 31.12 27.09
CA LEU A 12 -15.71 30.08 27.26
C LEU A 12 -16.49 29.78 25.97
N LEU A 13 -16.10 30.40 24.85
CA LEU A 13 -16.65 30.14 23.51
C LEU A 13 -15.60 29.47 22.60
N SER A 14 -14.73 28.64 23.17
CA SER A 14 -14.10 27.59 22.38
C SER A 14 -15.23 26.68 21.92
N ALA A 15 -15.60 26.86 20.66
CA ALA A 15 -16.62 26.10 19.96
C ALA A 15 -16.48 24.62 20.32
N GLN A 16 -17.41 24.13 21.13
CA GLN A 16 -17.70 22.71 21.17
C GLN A 16 -18.36 22.41 19.82
N VAL A 17 -17.53 22.30 18.77
CA VAL A 17 -17.93 21.56 17.59
C VAL A 17 -18.04 20.13 18.08
N LEU A 18 -19.17 19.78 18.69
CA LEU A 18 -19.57 18.39 18.72
C LEU A 18 -19.65 17.99 17.25
N PRO A 19 -18.85 17.03 16.78
CA PRO A 19 -19.18 16.39 15.53
C PRO A 19 -20.60 15.87 15.73
N SER A 20 -21.54 16.34 14.92
CA SER A 20 -22.83 15.65 14.80
C SER A 20 -22.51 14.24 14.33
N ALA A 21 -22.37 13.31 15.26
CA ALA A 21 -22.33 11.91 14.96
C ALA A 21 -23.77 11.50 14.60
N CYS A 22 -24.17 11.77 13.36
CA CYS A 22 -24.84 10.70 12.60
C CYS A 22 -23.77 9.64 12.41
N GLY A 23 -23.50 8.88 13.47
CA GLY A 23 -22.36 7.99 13.53
C GLY A 23 -22.61 6.77 12.66
N CYS A 24 -21.64 6.43 11.82
CA CYS A 24 -21.46 5.09 11.30
C CYS A 24 -21.78 4.04 12.37
N ASN A 25 -22.80 3.20 12.13
CA ASN A 25 -23.06 2.04 12.98
C ASN A 25 -22.01 0.98 12.70
N GLY A 26 -20.86 1.08 13.36
CA GLY A 26 -19.71 0.20 13.15
C GLY A 26 -20.05 -1.29 13.34
N GLY A 27 -20.91 -1.63 14.30
CA GLY A 27 -21.33 -3.03 14.50
C GLY A 27 -22.20 -3.57 13.36
N PHE A 28 -23.09 -2.73 12.81
CA PHE A 28 -23.87 -3.09 11.62
C PHE A 28 -22.97 -3.21 10.38
N TYR A 29 -22.02 -2.28 10.21
CA TYR A 29 -21.04 -2.32 9.13
C TYR A 29 -20.18 -3.59 9.17
N GLU A 30 -19.61 -3.92 10.33
CA GLU A 30 -18.81 -5.12 10.55
C GLU A 30 -19.59 -6.40 10.24
N ARG A 31 -20.82 -6.51 10.75
CA ARG A 31 -21.67 -7.69 10.48
C ARG A 31 -21.97 -7.82 9.00
N THR A 32 -22.33 -6.72 8.34
CA THR A 32 -22.68 -6.72 6.91
C THR A 32 -21.47 -7.07 6.03
N ILE A 33 -20.26 -6.60 6.38
CA ILE A 33 -19.03 -7.01 5.68
C ILE A 33 -18.83 -8.53 5.78
N ASN A 34 -19.01 -9.11 6.96
CA ASN A 34 -18.81 -10.54 7.16
C ASN A 34 -19.87 -11.37 6.42
N ASP A 35 -21.14 -10.97 6.49
CA ASP A 35 -22.24 -11.73 5.90
C ASP A 35 -22.28 -11.64 4.36
N LEU A 36 -21.80 -10.53 3.78
CA LEU A 36 -21.84 -10.31 2.33
C LEU A 36 -20.45 -10.43 1.68
N CYS A 37 -19.54 -9.51 2.01
CA CYS A 37 -18.25 -9.41 1.32
C CYS A 37 -17.37 -10.62 1.61
N ALA A 38 -17.27 -11.01 2.89
CA ALA A 38 -16.45 -12.15 3.28
C ALA A 38 -17.04 -13.48 2.80
N ALA A 39 -18.37 -13.60 2.76
CA ALA A 39 -19.05 -14.78 2.25
C ALA A 39 -18.78 -14.99 0.74
N LYS A 40 -18.88 -13.93 -0.07
CA LYS A 40 -18.53 -13.97 -1.50
C LYS A 40 -17.05 -14.28 -1.69
N PHE A 41 -16.16 -13.57 -0.99
CA PHE A 41 -14.72 -13.82 -1.07
C PHE A 41 -14.35 -15.28 -0.73
N LYS A 42 -14.97 -15.84 0.31
CA LYS A 42 -14.78 -17.26 0.68
C LYS A 42 -15.25 -18.20 -0.41
N PHE A 43 -16.36 -17.90 -1.07
CA PHE A 43 -16.87 -18.68 -2.19
C PHE A 43 -15.88 -18.66 -3.36
N ASP A 44 -15.40 -17.47 -3.76
CA ASP A 44 -14.47 -17.32 -4.88
C ASP A 44 -13.12 -17.98 -4.60
N MET A 45 -12.55 -17.75 -3.42
CA MET A 45 -11.30 -18.38 -2.98
C MET A 45 -11.44 -19.90 -2.84
N GLY A 46 -12.65 -20.41 -2.57
CA GLY A 46 -12.96 -21.83 -2.55
C GLY A 46 -13.04 -22.46 -3.94
N GLY A 47 -13.24 -21.66 -4.99
CA GLY A 47 -13.16 -22.08 -6.39
C GLY A 47 -11.74 -22.17 -6.93
N LEU A 48 -10.76 -21.60 -6.22
CA LEU A 48 -9.34 -21.69 -6.56
C LEU A 48 -8.66 -22.87 -5.85
N ASP A 49 -7.72 -23.50 -6.55
CA ASP A 49 -6.79 -24.43 -5.92
C ASP A 49 -5.98 -23.70 -4.83
N ARG A 50 -5.80 -24.32 -3.66
CA ARG A 50 -5.05 -23.70 -2.54
C ARG A 50 -3.62 -23.31 -2.90
N GLY A 51 -2.98 -24.02 -3.83
CA GLY A 51 -1.65 -23.67 -4.32
C GLY A 51 -1.60 -22.31 -5.04
N LEU A 52 -2.73 -21.84 -5.54
CA LEU A 52 -2.86 -20.55 -6.24
C LEU A 52 -3.16 -19.38 -5.30
N TRP A 53 -3.41 -19.63 -4.01
CA TRP A 53 -3.69 -18.53 -3.06
C TRP A 53 -2.53 -17.54 -2.94
N CYS A 54 -1.29 -17.96 -3.18
CA CYS A 54 -0.13 -17.05 -3.18
C CYS A 54 0.19 -16.46 -4.56
N SER A 55 -0.57 -16.80 -5.60
CA SER A 55 -0.41 -16.26 -6.94
C SER A 55 -1.26 -15.01 -7.09
N TRP A 56 -0.63 -13.84 -7.07
CA TRP A 56 -1.36 -12.59 -7.20
C TRP A 56 -2.19 -12.46 -8.48
N PRO A 57 -1.69 -12.83 -9.67
CA PRO A 57 -2.49 -12.76 -10.88
C PRO A 57 -3.82 -13.52 -10.77
N ASP A 58 -3.86 -14.62 -10.01
CA ASP A 58 -5.06 -15.43 -9.80
C ASP A 58 -5.98 -14.87 -8.70
N THR A 59 -5.44 -14.16 -7.71
CA THR A 59 -6.23 -13.63 -6.58
C THR A 59 -6.58 -12.15 -6.68
N THR A 60 -5.96 -11.41 -7.60
CA THR A 60 -6.08 -9.94 -7.68
C THR A 60 -7.51 -9.47 -7.88
N GLU A 61 -8.24 -10.11 -8.81
CA GLU A 61 -9.61 -9.75 -9.15
C GLU A 61 -10.55 -10.01 -7.97
N ILE A 62 -10.45 -11.18 -7.34
CA ILE A 62 -11.24 -11.56 -6.16
C ILE A 62 -10.98 -10.61 -4.99
N TYR A 63 -9.71 -10.23 -4.76
CA TYR A 63 -9.35 -9.30 -3.70
C TYR A 63 -9.83 -7.86 -3.98
N GLU A 64 -9.80 -7.43 -5.24
CA GLU A 64 -10.36 -6.16 -5.68
C GLU A 64 -11.88 -6.12 -5.48
N GLU A 65 -12.61 -7.20 -5.82
CA GLU A 65 -14.04 -7.33 -5.54
C GLU A 65 -14.34 -7.21 -4.04
N LEU A 66 -13.56 -7.87 -3.19
CA LEU A 66 -13.69 -7.77 -1.73
C LEU A 66 -13.47 -6.32 -1.26
N THR A 67 -12.42 -5.66 -1.76
CA THR A 67 -12.08 -4.27 -1.43
C THR A 67 -13.21 -3.32 -1.82
N ASN A 68 -13.69 -3.42 -3.07
CA ASN A 68 -14.79 -2.62 -3.56
C ASN A 68 -16.09 -2.89 -2.79
N CYS A 69 -16.38 -4.14 -2.42
CA CYS A 69 -17.54 -4.47 -1.60
C CYS A 69 -17.51 -3.74 -0.24
N THR A 70 -16.38 -3.78 0.48
CA THR A 70 -16.26 -3.06 1.76
C THR A 70 -16.37 -1.54 1.58
N TYR A 71 -15.77 -1.00 0.52
CA TYR A 71 -15.84 0.43 0.20
C TYR A 71 -17.27 0.89 -0.08
N GLN A 72 -18.00 0.18 -0.95
CA GLN A 72 -19.40 0.51 -1.28
C GLN A 72 -20.32 0.38 -0.07
N LEU A 73 -20.10 -0.63 0.78
CA LEU A 73 -20.84 -0.75 2.04
C LEU A 73 -20.56 0.43 2.96
N ALA A 74 -19.30 0.84 3.11
CA ALA A 74 -18.94 1.99 3.94
C ALA A 74 -19.68 3.25 3.49
N LEU A 75 -19.69 3.53 2.19
CA LEU A 75 -20.44 4.65 1.63
C LEU A 75 -21.95 4.54 1.90
N LYS A 76 -22.53 3.34 1.78
CA LYS A 76 -23.98 3.12 1.99
C LYS A 76 -24.40 3.33 3.45
N VAL A 77 -23.53 3.03 4.41
CA VAL A 77 -23.81 3.17 5.85
C VAL A 77 -23.19 4.42 6.47
N ASP A 78 -22.73 5.36 5.63
CA ASP A 78 -22.12 6.63 6.01
C ASP A 78 -20.90 6.46 6.96
N CYS A 79 -20.08 5.46 6.65
CA CYS A 79 -18.81 5.17 7.31
C CYS A 79 -17.64 5.65 6.44
N PHE A 80 -16.62 6.24 7.06
CA PHE A 80 -15.36 6.54 6.40
C PHE A 80 -14.62 5.24 6.02
N TRP A 81 -13.99 5.21 4.85
CA TRP A 81 -13.14 4.11 4.39
C TRP A 81 -11.77 4.67 3.99
N PRO A 82 -10.64 4.11 4.47
CA PRO A 82 -10.53 2.97 5.38
C PRO A 82 -10.78 3.36 6.86
N ASN A 83 -11.09 2.38 7.71
CA ASN A 83 -11.29 2.53 9.15
C ASN A 83 -10.83 1.28 9.92
N GLN A 84 -10.79 1.36 11.25
CA GLN A 84 -10.39 0.26 12.15
C GLN A 84 -11.08 -1.09 11.86
N ILE A 85 -12.36 -1.07 11.48
CA ILE A 85 -13.14 -2.29 11.24
C ILE A 85 -12.63 -2.99 9.98
N VAL A 86 -12.44 -2.25 8.88
CA VAL A 86 -11.86 -2.81 7.66
C VAL A 86 -10.41 -3.23 7.83
N ASP A 87 -9.62 -2.49 8.62
CA ASP A 87 -8.23 -2.87 8.89
C ASP A 87 -8.14 -4.25 9.57
N ARG A 88 -8.93 -4.47 10.62
CA ARG A 88 -8.99 -5.78 11.30
C ARG A 88 -9.53 -6.87 10.38
N PHE A 89 -10.56 -6.55 9.61
CA PHE A 89 -11.15 -7.45 8.64
C PHE A 89 -10.11 -7.95 7.63
N PHE A 90 -9.38 -7.04 6.96
CA PHE A 90 -8.36 -7.42 5.99
C PHE A 90 -7.19 -8.16 6.63
N VAL A 91 -6.74 -7.76 7.83
CA VAL A 91 -5.72 -8.52 8.57
C VAL A 91 -6.18 -9.96 8.82
N GLN A 92 -7.45 -10.17 9.14
CA GLN A 92 -7.99 -11.51 9.35
C GLN A 92 -8.05 -12.31 8.04
N ILE A 93 -8.43 -11.68 6.92
CA ILE A 93 -8.38 -12.31 5.60
C ILE A 93 -6.94 -12.74 5.25
N HIS A 94 -5.95 -11.86 5.46
CA HIS A 94 -4.54 -12.17 5.25
C HIS A 94 -4.05 -13.32 6.12
N ARG A 95 -4.45 -13.37 7.39
CA ARG A 95 -4.11 -14.49 8.29
C ARG A 95 -4.75 -15.83 7.90
N ILE A 96 -5.92 -15.82 7.28
CA ILE A 96 -6.61 -17.07 6.91
C ILE A 96 -6.08 -17.59 5.56
N TYR A 97 -6.02 -16.73 4.55
CA TYR A 97 -5.78 -17.15 3.16
C TYR A 97 -4.32 -16.96 2.71
N PHE A 98 -3.61 -15.99 3.29
CA PHE A 98 -2.30 -15.56 2.76
C PHE A 98 -1.15 -15.70 3.77
N HIS A 99 -1.35 -16.43 4.87
CA HIS A 99 -0.35 -16.52 5.97
C HIS A 99 0.98 -17.17 5.57
N ASP A 100 0.95 -18.11 4.62
CA ASP A 100 2.14 -18.80 4.11
C ASP A 100 2.73 -18.12 2.87
N CYS A 101 2.11 -17.03 2.39
CA CYS A 101 2.53 -16.38 1.15
C CYS A 101 3.73 -15.47 1.39
N ALA A 102 4.81 -15.73 0.64
CA ALA A 102 5.99 -14.88 0.68
C ALA A 102 5.71 -13.53 0.01
N LEU A 103 6.18 -12.43 0.61
CA LEU A 103 6.04 -11.06 0.08
C LEU A 103 6.87 -10.80 -1.19
N THR A 104 7.59 -11.81 -1.68
CA THR A 104 8.74 -11.73 -2.60
C THR A 104 8.43 -11.16 -3.99
N GLY A 105 7.17 -10.96 -4.35
CA GLY A 105 6.76 -10.39 -5.65
C GLY A 105 6.11 -9.00 -5.60
N ARG A 106 5.81 -8.45 -4.42
CA ARG A 106 5.09 -7.16 -4.29
C ARG A 106 5.94 -6.01 -3.78
N LEU A 107 6.96 -6.32 -2.99
CA LEU A 107 7.80 -5.28 -2.44
C LEU A 107 8.81 -4.88 -3.53
N LEU A 108 8.57 -3.73 -4.16
CA LEU A 108 9.56 -3.10 -5.01
C LEU A 108 10.79 -2.81 -4.13
N HIS A 109 11.77 -3.69 -4.19
CA HIS A 109 13.00 -3.61 -3.44
C HIS A 109 14.15 -3.66 -4.42
N ASP A 110 15.20 -2.88 -4.13
CA ASP A 110 16.42 -2.97 -4.90
C ASP A 110 16.98 -4.40 -4.81
N PRO A 111 17.57 -4.93 -5.89
CA PRO A 111 18.23 -6.22 -5.83
C PRO A 111 19.35 -6.20 -4.79
N PRO A 112 19.68 -7.34 -4.16
CA PRO A 112 20.72 -7.42 -3.16
C PRO A 112 22.05 -6.86 -3.70
N ILE A 113 22.86 -6.24 -2.83
CA ILE A 113 24.06 -5.51 -3.24
C ILE A 113 25.05 -6.34 -4.07
N GLY A 114 25.10 -7.66 -3.83
CA GLY A 114 25.92 -8.59 -4.62
C GLY A 114 25.52 -8.70 -6.10
N ILE A 115 24.27 -8.38 -6.44
CA ILE A 115 23.78 -8.27 -7.81
C ILE A 115 23.87 -6.82 -8.28
N LEU A 116 23.46 -5.85 -7.46
CA LEU A 116 23.45 -4.44 -7.88
C LEU A 116 24.85 -3.88 -8.17
N ALA A 117 25.85 -4.20 -7.33
CA ALA A 117 27.21 -3.68 -7.46
C ALA A 117 27.90 -4.05 -8.78
N PRO A 118 27.92 -5.32 -9.25
CA PRO A 118 28.54 -5.66 -10.54
C PRO A 118 27.81 -5.00 -11.72
N PHE A 119 26.48 -4.84 -11.65
CA PHE A 119 25.72 -4.13 -12.69
C PHE A 119 26.11 -2.66 -12.82
N ILE A 120 26.58 -2.02 -11.74
CA ILE A 120 27.10 -0.65 -11.77
C ILE A 120 28.58 -0.63 -12.15
N ALA A 121 29.39 -1.52 -11.57
CA ALA A 121 30.83 -1.54 -11.76
C ALA A 121 31.25 -1.91 -13.19
N VAL A 122 30.57 -2.88 -13.82
CA VAL A 122 30.92 -3.35 -15.17
C VAL A 122 30.79 -2.23 -16.21
N PRO A 123 29.65 -1.51 -16.32
CA PRO A 123 29.54 -0.38 -17.25
C PRO A 123 30.59 0.71 -17.00
N VAL A 124 30.87 1.06 -15.74
CA VAL A 124 31.88 2.07 -15.39
C VAL A 124 33.28 1.63 -15.82
N LEU A 125 33.66 0.38 -15.55
CA LEU A 125 34.96 -0.14 -15.97
C LEU A 125 35.07 -0.17 -17.50
N VAL A 126 34.00 -0.56 -18.20
CA VAL A 126 33.97 -0.57 -19.67
C VAL A 126 34.13 0.85 -20.23
N THR A 127 33.42 1.85 -19.69
CA THR A 127 33.57 3.23 -20.16
C THR A 127 34.98 3.77 -19.92
N LEU A 128 35.59 3.47 -18.77
CA LEU A 128 36.98 3.85 -18.48
C LEU A 128 37.98 3.17 -19.42
N LEU A 129 37.79 1.88 -19.72
CA LEU A 129 38.66 1.15 -20.65
C LEU A 129 38.53 1.70 -22.08
N VAL A 130 37.31 1.93 -22.56
CA VAL A 130 37.07 2.47 -23.90
C VAL A 130 37.67 3.86 -24.04
N THR A 131 37.47 4.74 -23.06
CA THR A 131 38.06 6.10 -23.08
C THR A 131 39.58 6.05 -23.07
N ALA A 132 40.20 5.20 -22.25
CA ALA A 132 41.65 5.00 -22.24
C ALA A 132 42.17 4.48 -23.59
N LEU A 133 41.47 3.52 -24.21
CA LEU A 133 41.80 2.99 -25.52
C LEU A 133 41.70 4.06 -26.61
N VAL A 134 40.64 4.87 -26.61
CA VAL A 134 40.45 5.98 -27.56
C VAL A 134 41.55 7.01 -27.42
N VAL A 135 41.87 7.46 -26.20
CA VAL A 135 42.96 8.41 -25.94
C VAL A 135 44.31 7.86 -26.39
N TRP A 136 44.58 6.59 -26.09
CA TRP A 136 45.82 5.93 -26.51
C TRP A 136 45.94 5.86 -28.04
N ARG A 137 44.87 5.48 -28.74
CA ARG A 137 44.83 5.44 -30.21
C ARG A 137 44.98 6.84 -30.81
N SER A 138 44.30 7.84 -30.26
CA SER A 138 44.39 9.24 -30.71
C SER A 138 45.84 9.73 -30.66
N LYS A 139 46.51 9.61 -29.50
CA LYS A 139 47.91 10.03 -29.33
C LYS A 139 48.86 9.29 -30.26
N ARG A 140 48.64 8.00 -30.50
CA ARG A 140 49.49 7.22 -31.43
C ARG A 140 49.29 7.62 -32.89
N THR A 141 48.11 8.11 -33.24
CA THR A 141 47.80 8.51 -34.62
C THR A 141 48.32 9.93 -34.91
N GLU A 142 48.28 10.83 -33.92
CA GLU A 142 48.93 12.15 -34.00
C GLU A 142 50.46 12.08 -34.03
N GLY A 143 51.08 11.10 -33.37
CA GLY A 143 52.54 10.89 -33.42
C GLY A 143 53.05 10.17 -34.68
N VAL A 144 52.17 9.80 -35.61
CA VAL A 144 52.50 9.08 -36.85
C VAL A 144 52.25 9.93 -38.11
N LEU A 145 51.61 11.10 -37.97
CA LEU A 145 51.51 12.15 -39.00
C LEU A 145 52.58 13.23 -38.76
#